data_AF-A0A3Q3F822-F1
#
_entry.id   AF-A0A3Q3F822-F1
#
_cell.length_a   1.000
_cell.length_b   1.000
_cell.length_c   1.000
_cell.angle_alpha   90.00
_cell.angle_beta   90.00
_cell.angle_gamma   90.00
#
_symmetry.space_group_name_H-M   'P 1'
#
loop_
_entity.id
_entity.type
_entity.pdbx_description
1 polymer ?
#
loop_
_entity_poly.entity_id
_entity_poly.type
_entity_poly.pdbx_seq_one_letter_code
_entity_poly.pdbx_strand_id
1 'polypeptide(L)'
;MIESSFNSSDKKVVLVSSSDENHPPENIIDGNTQTFWMSTGMFPQEFIIRFAEATGIAAVTVDSYNVKHLKIEKNNSPNVSHFESVTEKDFERTEGHLQSNVISLNVNSATHLRFIVTSGDKGCGPGCCGQSLWMKVLRDLQT
;
A
#
# COMPACT_ATOMS: atom_id res chain seq x y z
N MET A 1 23.89 -20.55 -2.25
CA MET A 1 22.92 -19.48 -2.53
C MET A 1 21.64 -19.88 -1.85
N ILE A 2 21.31 -19.26 -0.71
CA ILE A 2 20.04 -19.50 -0.03
C ILE A 2 19.08 -18.47 -0.62
N GLU A 3 18.26 -18.91 -1.58
CA GLU A 3 17.05 -18.17 -1.90
C GLU A 3 16.16 -18.28 -0.68
N SER A 4 16.19 -17.25 0.16
CA SER A 4 15.22 -17.05 1.23
C SER A 4 13.87 -16.83 0.57
N SER A 5 13.16 -17.92 0.31
CA SER A 5 11.72 -17.94 0.08
C SER A 5 11.06 -17.34 1.32
N PHE A 6 10.94 -16.00 1.35
CA PHE A 6 10.05 -15.33 2.28
C PHE A 6 8.64 -15.82 1.93
N ASN A 7 8.15 -16.79 2.68
CA ASN A 7 6.78 -17.26 2.55
C ASN A 7 5.85 -16.04 2.60
N SER A 8 4.86 -15.99 1.70
CA SER A 8 3.77 -15.00 1.73
C SER A 8 2.96 -15.04 3.03
N SER A 9 3.30 -15.92 3.97
CA SER A 9 2.62 -16.20 5.23
C SER A 9 2.91 -15.18 6.34
N ASP A 10 3.95 -14.36 6.23
CA ASP A 10 4.35 -13.43 7.32
C ASP A 10 3.68 -12.06 7.26
N LYS A 11 2.83 -11.83 6.24
CA LYS A 11 2.13 -10.56 6.03
C LYS A 11 0.68 -10.84 5.72
N LYS A 12 -0.23 -10.05 6.28
CA LYS A 12 -1.67 -10.14 6.02
C LYS A 12 -2.26 -8.76 5.88
N VAL A 13 -3.10 -8.56 4.87
CA VAL A 13 -3.94 -7.36 4.81
C VAL A 13 -5.10 -7.59 5.77
N VAL A 14 -5.22 -6.75 6.80
CA VAL A 14 -6.20 -6.91 7.89
C VAL A 14 -7.36 -5.91 7.80
N LEU A 15 -7.18 -4.85 7.03
CA LEU A 15 -8.21 -3.85 6.77
C LEU A 15 -8.00 -3.27 5.39
N VAL A 16 -9.11 -3.08 4.67
CA VAL A 16 -9.20 -2.27 3.46
C VAL A 16 -10.47 -1.46 3.48
N SER A 17 -10.42 -0.25 2.94
CA SER A 17 -11.58 0.62 2.79
C SER A 17 -12.55 0.17 1.69
N SER A 18 -12.10 -0.68 0.77
CA SER A 18 -12.90 -1.22 -0.33
C SER A 18 -12.37 -2.60 -0.73
N SER A 19 -13.26 -3.49 -1.16
CA SER A 19 -12.93 -4.83 -1.62
C SER A 19 -13.71 -5.12 -2.91
N ASP A 20 -13.00 -5.44 -3.98
CA ASP A 20 -13.57 -5.92 -5.24
C ASP A 20 -13.30 -7.43 -5.35
N GLU A 21 -14.28 -8.22 -5.79
CA GLU A 21 -14.17 -9.68 -5.90
C GLU A 21 -13.11 -10.12 -6.92
N ASN A 22 -12.88 -9.34 -7.98
CA ASN A 22 -11.87 -9.64 -9.00
C ASN A 22 -10.48 -9.10 -8.63
N HIS A 23 -10.44 -8.12 -7.73
CA HIS A 23 -9.22 -7.43 -7.32
C HIS A 23 -9.12 -7.36 -5.79
N PRO A 24 -9.03 -8.52 -5.13
CA PRO A 24 -9.13 -8.61 -3.68
C PRO A 24 -7.87 -8.04 -3.00
N PRO A 25 -7.96 -7.64 -1.73
CA PRO A 25 -6.90 -6.94 -1.01
C PRO A 25 -5.62 -7.77 -0.83
N GLU A 26 -5.70 -9.10 -0.91
CA GLU A 26 -4.55 -10.00 -0.88
C GLU A 26 -3.56 -9.70 -2.02
N ASN A 27 -4.06 -9.19 -3.15
CA ASN A 27 -3.23 -8.79 -4.29
C ASN A 27 -2.25 -7.65 -3.95
N ILE A 28 -2.44 -6.91 -2.86
CA ILE A 28 -1.50 -5.84 -2.45
C ILE A 28 -0.11 -6.41 -2.17
N ILE A 29 -0.05 -7.62 -1.58
CA ILE A 29 1.17 -8.20 -0.99
C ILE A 29 1.56 -9.56 -1.57
N ASP A 30 0.85 -10.06 -2.58
CA ASP A 30 1.07 -11.40 -3.16
C ASP A 30 2.37 -11.55 -3.99
N GLY A 31 3.07 -10.44 -4.27
CA GLY A 31 4.31 -10.40 -5.06
C GLY A 31 4.14 -10.57 -6.58
N ASN A 32 2.92 -10.74 -7.09
CA ASN A 32 2.65 -10.90 -8.52
C ASN A 32 2.39 -9.54 -9.21
N THR A 33 3.22 -9.13 -10.17
CA THR A 33 3.09 -7.85 -10.86
C THR A 33 1.85 -7.72 -11.76
N GLN A 34 1.13 -8.82 -12.01
CA GLN A 34 -0.09 -8.84 -12.81
C GLN A 34 -1.37 -8.65 -12.01
N THR A 35 -1.30 -8.78 -10.67
CA THR A 35 -2.45 -8.66 -9.78
C THR A 35 -2.36 -7.36 -8.98
N PHE A 36 -3.51 -6.72 -8.79
CA PHE A 36 -3.64 -5.47 -8.06
C PHE A 36 -4.88 -5.51 -7.18
N TRP A 37 -4.85 -4.77 -6.08
CA TRP A 37 -6.05 -4.41 -5.35
C TRP A 37 -6.69 -3.20 -6.00
N MET A 38 -8.02 -3.25 -6.13
CA MET A 38 -8.81 -2.12 -6.60
C MET A 38 -9.67 -1.57 -5.47
N SER A 39 -9.65 -0.25 -5.30
CA SER A 39 -10.66 0.46 -4.52
C SER A 39 -11.50 1.35 -5.40
N THR A 40 -12.82 1.30 -5.23
CA THR A 40 -13.77 2.24 -5.85
C THR A 40 -14.36 3.13 -4.77
N GLY A 41 -14.28 4.46 -4.90
CA GLY A 41 -14.93 5.36 -3.95
C GLY A 41 -14.36 6.77 -3.89
N MET A 42 -14.64 7.44 -2.77
CA MET A 42 -14.10 8.76 -2.44
C MET A 42 -12.89 8.61 -1.50
N PHE A 43 -11.95 9.54 -1.57
CA PHE A 43 -10.86 9.63 -0.61
C PHE A 43 -11.36 10.12 0.76
N PRO A 44 -10.67 9.75 1.86
CA PRO A 44 -9.48 8.90 1.92
C PRO A 44 -9.80 7.41 1.75
N GLN A 45 -8.91 6.69 1.09
CA GLN A 45 -8.93 5.22 1.00
C GLN A 45 -7.72 4.70 1.77
N GLU A 46 -7.89 3.59 2.48
CA GLU A 46 -6.83 3.07 3.35
C GLU A 46 -6.81 1.56 3.43
N PHE A 47 -5.62 1.04 3.71
CA PHE A 47 -5.42 -0.36 3.99
C PHE A 47 -4.34 -0.56 5.05
N ILE A 48 -4.43 -1.67 5.77
CA ILE A 48 -3.50 -2.02 6.84
C ILE A 48 -2.89 -3.39 6.55
N ILE A 49 -1.56 -3.41 6.51
CA ILE A 49 -0.77 -4.64 6.45
C ILE A 49 -0.28 -4.95 7.86
N ARG A 50 -0.61 -6.14 8.36
CA ARG A 50 -0.09 -6.72 9.58
C ARG A 50 1.06 -7.67 9.26
N PHE A 51 2.12 -7.59 10.05
CA PHE A 51 3.23 -8.54 10.06
C PHE A 51 3.02 -9.59 11.15
N ALA A 52 3.44 -10.82 10.92
CA ALA A 52 3.38 -11.89 11.92
C ALA A 52 4.23 -11.54 13.17
N GLU A 53 5.37 -10.90 12.95
CA GLU A 53 6.31 -10.46 13.97
C GLU A 53 6.70 -8.99 13.75
N ALA A 54 7.20 -8.35 14.81
CA ALA A 54 7.65 -6.98 14.76
C ALA A 54 8.85 -6.86 13.82
N THR A 55 8.66 -6.24 12.65
CA THR A 55 9.66 -6.26 11.58
C THR A 55 10.20 -4.87 11.27
N GLY A 56 11.51 -4.76 11.03
CA GLY A 56 12.13 -3.56 10.47
C GLY A 56 11.79 -3.38 8.99
N ILE A 57 11.49 -2.14 8.57
CA ILE A 57 11.22 -1.80 7.17
C ILE A 57 12.11 -0.61 6.77
N ALA A 58 13.10 -0.86 5.91
CA ALA A 58 13.94 0.19 5.34
C ALA A 58 13.20 1.00 4.27
N ALA A 59 12.58 0.31 3.31
CA ALA A 59 11.83 0.93 2.23
C ALA A 59 10.63 0.06 1.80
N VAL A 60 9.70 0.71 1.10
CA VAL A 60 8.58 0.07 0.41
C VAL A 60 8.51 0.62 -1.00
N THR A 61 8.26 -0.25 -1.98
CA THR A 61 8.00 0.12 -3.36
C THR A 61 6.49 0.08 -3.56
N VAL A 62 5.92 1.20 -3.95
CA VAL A 62 4.49 1.35 -4.20
C VAL A 62 4.28 1.53 -5.68
N ASP A 63 3.60 0.56 -6.26
CA ASP A 63 3.15 0.55 -7.64
C ASP A 63 1.66 0.91 -7.65
N SER A 64 1.30 2.05 -8.24
CA SER A 64 -0.06 2.55 -8.19
C SER A 64 -0.51 3.23 -9.47
N TYR A 65 -1.82 3.44 -9.59
CA TYR A 65 -2.42 4.25 -10.65
C TYR A 65 -3.32 5.32 -10.05
N ASN A 66 -3.21 6.53 -10.58
CA ASN A 66 -4.03 7.69 -10.19
C ASN A 66 -3.92 8.06 -8.70
N VAL A 67 -2.81 7.70 -8.03
CA VAL A 67 -2.52 8.16 -6.66
C VAL A 67 -1.81 9.50 -6.76
N LYS A 68 -2.22 10.47 -5.96
CA LYS A 68 -1.57 11.77 -5.86
C LYS A 68 -0.85 11.94 -4.54
N HIS A 69 -1.49 11.59 -3.43
CA HIS A 69 -0.92 11.76 -2.10
C HIS A 69 -1.15 10.52 -1.25
N LEU A 70 -0.05 9.94 -0.76
CA LEU A 70 -0.02 8.76 0.09
C LEU A 70 0.64 9.08 1.43
N LYS A 71 -0.05 8.76 2.52
CA LYS A 71 0.47 8.80 3.87
C LYS A 71 0.71 7.39 4.37
N ILE A 72 1.84 7.17 5.04
CA ILE A 72 2.20 5.89 5.65
C ILE A 72 2.36 6.10 7.16
N GLU A 73 1.64 5.29 7.92
CA GLU A 73 1.68 5.26 9.37
C GLU A 73 2.10 3.86 9.85
N LYS A 74 2.69 3.77 11.03
CA LYS A 74 3.08 2.50 11.65
C LYS A 74 2.40 2.30 13.00
N ASN A 75 2.33 1.06 13.43
CA ASN A 75 1.95 0.71 14.79
C ASN A 75 2.78 -0.49 15.29
N ASN A 76 3.15 -0.42 16.56
CA ASN A 76 3.98 -1.42 17.27
C ASN A 76 3.20 -2.25 18.29
N SER A 77 1.91 -1.97 18.44
CA SER A 77 1.05 -2.62 19.41
C SER A 77 0.28 -3.76 18.74
N PRO A 78 -0.07 -4.83 19.47
CA PRO A 78 -1.07 -5.77 18.99
C PRO A 78 -2.45 -5.11 18.75
N ASN A 79 -2.70 -3.95 19.37
CA ASN A 79 -3.94 -3.20 19.21
C ASN A 79 -3.79 -2.11 18.13
N VAL A 80 -4.66 -2.16 17.12
CA VAL A 80 -4.74 -1.26 15.95
C VAL A 80 -5.36 0.10 16.33
N SER A 81 -4.88 0.71 17.42
CA SER A 81 -5.52 1.89 18.05
C SER A 81 -4.69 3.16 17.94
N HIS A 82 -3.36 3.05 17.97
CA HIS A 82 -2.45 4.20 17.92
C HIS A 82 -1.47 4.05 16.76
N PHE A 83 -1.68 4.80 15.69
CA PHE A 83 -0.77 4.88 14.56
C PHE A 83 0.11 6.12 14.66
N GLU A 84 1.40 5.94 14.39
CA GLU A 84 2.40 7.01 14.31
C GLU A 84 2.69 7.31 12.85
N SER A 85 2.66 8.59 12.44
CA SER A 85 3.03 8.98 11.08
C SER A 85 4.49 8.64 10.82
N VAL A 86 4.77 7.94 9.73
CA VAL A 86 6.14 7.60 9.29
C VAL A 86 6.58 8.56 8.21
N THR A 87 5.77 8.68 7.15
CA THR A 87 6.09 9.54 6.01
C THR A 87 4.84 9.86 5.19
N GLU A 88 4.94 10.90 4.38
CA GLU A 88 3.96 11.34 3.40
C GLU A 88 4.67 11.57 2.08
N LYS A 89 4.05 11.13 0.99
CA LYS A 89 4.65 11.18 -0.34
C LYS A 89 3.62 11.60 -1.39
N ASP A 90 3.95 12.65 -2.11
CA ASP A 90 3.26 13.03 -3.34
C ASP A 90 3.83 12.24 -4.53
N PHE A 91 2.94 11.71 -5.36
CA PHE A 91 3.26 10.94 -6.55
C PHE A 91 3.10 11.82 -7.79
N GLU A 92 3.98 11.60 -8.78
CA GLU A 92 3.90 12.33 -10.04
C GLU A 92 2.67 11.90 -10.84
N ARG A 93 2.04 12.87 -11.50
CA ARG A 93 0.89 12.62 -12.38
C ARG A 93 1.35 11.88 -13.63
N THR A 94 0.77 10.70 -13.88
CA THR A 94 1.18 9.84 -15.01
C THR A 94 0.09 9.66 -16.08
N GLU A 95 -0.93 10.53 -16.15
CA GLU A 95 -2.02 10.43 -17.15
C GLU A 95 -2.64 9.02 -17.29
N GLY A 96 -2.71 8.27 -16.20
CA GLY A 96 -3.25 6.90 -16.17
C GLY A 96 -2.22 5.78 -16.41
N HIS A 97 -0.92 6.10 -16.50
CA HIS A 97 0.16 5.10 -16.53
C HIS A 97 0.59 4.68 -15.12
N LEU A 98 1.30 3.55 -15.03
CA LEU A 98 1.82 3.02 -13.77
C LEU A 98 2.78 4.01 -13.10
N GLN A 99 2.54 4.28 -11.82
CA GLN A 99 3.41 5.06 -10.94
C GLN A 99 4.18 4.09 -10.05
N SER A 100 5.49 3.97 -10.25
CA SER A 100 6.35 3.15 -9.38
C SER A 100 7.20 4.05 -8.51
N ASN A 101 6.95 4.04 -7.19
CA ASN A 101 7.62 4.91 -6.24
C ASN A 101 8.28 4.10 -5.13
N VAL A 102 9.60 4.25 -4.97
CA VAL A 102 10.33 3.73 -3.82
C VAL A 102 10.29 4.75 -2.69
N ILE A 103 9.77 4.34 -1.53
CA ILE A 103 9.57 5.17 -0.35
C ILE A 103 10.41 4.62 0.80
N SER A 104 11.42 5.37 1.22
CA SER A 104 12.23 5.04 2.39
C SER A 104 11.46 5.33 3.67
N LEU A 105 11.29 4.31 4.52
CA LEU A 105 10.59 4.41 5.81
C LEU A 105 11.55 4.43 6.99
N ASN A 106 12.67 3.70 6.91
CA ASN A 106 13.66 3.56 8.00
C ASN A 106 13.02 3.23 9.37
N VAL A 107 12.06 2.32 9.38
CA VAL A 107 11.34 1.90 10.57
C VAL A 107 12.06 0.73 11.21
N ASN A 108 12.55 0.90 12.44
CA ASN A 108 13.29 -0.15 13.16
C ASN A 108 12.42 -1.36 13.51
N SER A 109 11.15 -1.13 13.82
CA SER A 109 10.18 -2.15 14.19
C SER A 109 8.76 -1.62 13.94
N ALA A 110 7.95 -2.44 13.26
CA ALA A 110 6.51 -2.26 13.05
C ALA A 110 5.81 -3.63 13.04
N THR A 111 4.65 -3.68 13.69
CA THR A 111 3.71 -4.83 13.62
C THR A 111 2.60 -4.59 12.60
N HIS A 112 2.25 -3.32 12.38
CA HIS A 112 1.26 -2.90 11.40
C HIS A 112 1.78 -1.68 10.64
N LEU A 113 1.55 -1.67 9.32
CA LEU A 113 1.69 -0.49 8.48
C LEU A 113 0.32 -0.13 7.90
N ARG A 114 -0.06 1.14 8.03
CA ARG A 114 -1.27 1.70 7.45
C ARG A 114 -0.90 2.65 6.34
N PHE A 115 -1.54 2.46 5.20
CA PHE A 115 -1.37 3.27 4.01
C PHE A 115 -2.68 4.01 3.79
N ILE A 116 -2.61 5.33 3.68
CA ILE A 116 -3.77 6.21 3.55
C ILE A 116 -3.58 7.05 2.30
N VAL A 117 -4.35 6.76 1.27
CA VAL A 117 -4.42 7.60 0.08
C VAL A 117 -5.41 8.72 0.37
N THR A 118 -4.92 9.95 0.52
CA THR A 118 -5.76 11.11 0.84
C THR A 118 -6.27 11.82 -0.41
N SER A 119 -5.57 11.65 -1.54
CA SER A 119 -6.01 12.17 -2.83
C SER A 119 -5.45 11.36 -4.00
N GLY A 120 -6.19 11.39 -5.09
CA GLY A 120 -5.83 10.80 -6.37
C GLY A 120 -5.90 11.81 -7.50
N ASP A 121 -5.29 11.45 -8.61
CA ASP A 121 -5.33 12.25 -9.83
C ASP A 121 -6.53 11.84 -10.69
N LYS A 122 -7.34 12.81 -11.12
CA LYS A 122 -8.45 12.55 -12.02
C LYS A 122 -7.90 12.37 -13.43
N GLY A 123 -7.62 11.12 -13.79
CA GLY A 123 -7.43 10.69 -15.17
C GLY A 123 -8.75 10.57 -15.94
N CYS A 124 -9.63 11.58 -15.89
CA CYS A 124 -10.71 11.72 -16.88
C CYS A 124 -11.43 13.07 -16.73
N GLY A 125 -11.85 13.63 -17.87
CA GLY A 125 -12.61 14.88 -17.96
C GLY A 125 -13.93 14.88 -17.19
N PRO A 126 -14.71 15.99 -17.29
CA PRO A 126 -15.93 16.17 -16.51
C PRO A 126 -16.97 15.10 -16.86
N GLY A 127 -17.10 14.07 -16.02
CA GLY A 127 -18.09 12.99 -16.21
C GLY A 127 -17.75 11.65 -15.57
N CYS A 128 -16.50 11.35 -15.24
CA CYS A 128 -16.16 10.05 -14.64
C CYS A 128 -16.38 10.04 -13.12
N CYS A 129 -17.59 9.63 -12.72
CA CYS A 129 -17.88 9.13 -11.38
C CYS A 129 -17.32 7.70 -11.25
N GLY A 130 -16.09 7.58 -10.75
CA GLY A 130 -15.48 6.28 -10.44
C GLY A 130 -13.96 6.41 -10.42
N GLN A 131 -13.38 6.83 -9.30
CA GLN A 131 -11.93 6.75 -9.14
C GLN A 131 -11.60 5.33 -8.71
N SER A 132 -11.29 4.48 -9.69
CA SER A 132 -10.66 3.18 -9.43
C SER A 132 -9.18 3.42 -9.19
N LEU A 133 -8.73 3.14 -7.97
CA LEU A 133 -7.32 3.15 -7.62
C LEU A 133 -6.82 1.72 -7.66
N TRP A 134 -5.67 1.56 -8.30
CA TRP A 134 -4.96 0.29 -8.34
C TRP A 134 -3.70 0.46 -7.53
N MET A 135 -3.44 -0.43 -6.59
CA MET A 135 -2.26 -0.32 -5.74
C MET A 135 -1.67 -1.68 -5.38
N LYS A 136 -0.34 -1.67 -5.34
CA LYS A 136 0.54 -2.80 -5.08
C LYS A 136 1.67 -2.30 -4.18
N VAL A 137 2.00 -3.07 -3.14
CA VAL A 137 3.14 -2.77 -2.28
C VAL A 137 4.15 -3.90 -2.37
N LEU A 138 5.23 -3.65 -3.11
CA LEU A 138 6.38 -4.53 -3.19
C LEU A 138 7.35 -4.13 -2.07
N ARG A 139 7.76 -5.10 -1.24
CA ARG A 139 8.67 -4.82 -0.12
C ARG A 139 10.11 -5.13 -0.56
N ASP A 140 10.96 -4.12 -0.61
CA ASP A 140 12.41 -4.32 -0.55
C ASP A 140 12.83 -4.47 0.92
N LEU A 141 12.92 -5.72 1.35
CA LEU A 141 13.58 -6.11 2.58
C LEU A 141 15.09 -6.04 2.32
N GLN A 142 15.74 -4.93 2.68
CA GLN A 142 17.18 -5.03 2.91
C GLN A 142 17.44 -5.73 4.24
N THR A 143 18.16 -6.85 4.10
CA THR A 143 18.81 -7.71 5.10
C THR A 143 19.60 -6.97 6.16
#